data_AF-A0A969SF37-F1
#
_entry.id   AF-A0A969SF37-F1
#
_cell.length_a   1.000
_cell.length_b   1.000
_cell.length_c   1.000
_cell.angle_alpha   90.00
_cell.angle_beta   90.00
_cell.angle_gamma   90.00
#
_symmetry.space_group_name_H-M   'P 1'
#
loop_
_entity.id
_entity.type
_entity.pdbx_description
1 polymer ?
#
loop_
_entity_poly.entity_id
_entity_poly.type
_entity_poly.pdbx_seq_one_letter_code
_entity_poly.pdbx_strand_id
1 'polypeptide(L)'
;MIIDKAMNTNKPTSSFFGNVGKVAIALMLLATGMGLTNPARDQYLTYASGTLEKELESTVCKDSRVPKALSGVTDTLIGSCKNVLSSQRDTIERLLDHTTQRQNFGVASIYTTELGGKSYQTVGAFGNFVTLPPAAKDAQK
;
A
#
# COMPACT_ATOMS: atom_id res chain seq x y z
N MET A 1 9.96 74.30 -30.96
CA MET A 1 10.86 73.29 -31.57
C MET A 1 10.77 72.07 -30.66
N ILE A 2 9.78 71.18 -30.86
CA ILE A 2 9.82 69.98 -31.73
C ILE A 2 11.06 69.16 -31.31
N ILE A 3 10.96 67.97 -30.72
CA ILE A 3 10.51 66.71 -31.36
C ILE A 3 9.84 65.75 -30.34
N ASP A 4 8.64 65.28 -30.70
CA ASP A 4 7.89 64.12 -30.21
C ASP A 4 8.59 62.76 -30.42
N LYS A 5 7.93 61.68 -29.93
CA LYS A 5 8.10 60.24 -30.26
C LYS A 5 9.18 59.49 -29.44
N ALA A 6 8.90 58.35 -28.81
CA ALA A 6 7.78 57.44 -28.95
C ALA A 6 7.57 56.63 -27.66
N MET A 7 6.30 56.55 -27.23
CA MET A 7 5.76 55.32 -26.67
C MET A 7 5.84 54.22 -27.74
N ASN A 8 6.65 53.17 -27.54
CA ASN A 8 6.48 51.84 -28.14
C ASN A 8 7.61 50.92 -27.63
N THR A 9 7.40 49.74 -27.07
CA THR A 9 6.45 48.69 -27.44
C THR A 9 6.22 47.79 -26.22
N ASN A 10 4.94 47.55 -25.91
CA ASN A 10 4.55 46.30 -25.27
C ASN A 10 5.02 45.15 -26.18
N LYS A 11 5.98 44.34 -25.74
CA LYS A 11 6.16 43.01 -26.32
C LYS A 11 5.42 42.01 -25.43
N PRO A 12 4.32 41.41 -25.90
CA PRO A 12 3.61 40.42 -25.12
C PRO A 12 4.45 39.14 -25.14
N THR A 13 5.19 38.89 -24.07
CA THR A 13 5.81 37.59 -23.79
C THR A 13 4.72 36.62 -23.32
N SER A 14 3.64 36.42 -24.08
CA SER A 14 2.44 35.72 -23.60
C SER A 14 2.07 34.42 -24.33
N SER A 15 2.72 34.08 -25.46
CA SER A 15 2.40 32.81 -26.15
C SER A 15 3.20 31.60 -25.63
N PHE A 16 4.43 31.79 -25.18
CA PHE A 16 5.27 30.70 -24.66
C PHE A 16 4.74 30.15 -23.32
N PHE A 17 4.25 31.03 -22.43
CA PHE A 17 3.64 30.65 -21.15
C PHE A 17 2.21 30.11 -21.29
N GLY A 18 1.50 30.37 -22.40
CA GLY A 18 0.11 29.97 -22.57
C GLY A 18 -0.07 28.45 -22.64
N ASN A 19 0.65 27.78 -23.53
CA ASN A 19 0.55 26.33 -23.69
C ASN A 19 1.45 25.57 -22.71
N VAL A 20 2.66 26.07 -22.42
CA VAL A 20 3.56 25.47 -21.42
C VAL A 20 2.93 25.56 -20.02
N GLY A 21 2.28 26.68 -19.69
CA GLY A 21 1.54 26.83 -18.43
C GLY A 21 0.39 25.85 -18.30
N LYS A 22 -0.41 25.65 -19.36
CA LYS A 22 -1.49 24.64 -19.38
C LYS A 22 -0.96 23.22 -19.19
N VAL A 23 0.14 22.87 -19.88
CA VAL A 23 0.79 21.55 -19.75
C VAL A 23 1.34 21.35 -18.34
N ALA A 24 2.01 22.37 -17.76
CA ALA A 24 2.53 22.30 -16.40
C ALA A 24 1.40 22.15 -15.37
N ILE A 25 0.30 22.89 -15.51
CA ILE A 25 -0.88 22.76 -14.63
C ILE A 25 -1.49 21.36 -14.75
N ALA A 26 -1.66 20.83 -15.97
CA ALA A 26 -2.17 19.49 -16.18
C ALA A 26 -1.27 18.42 -15.54
N LEU A 27 0.05 18.52 -15.70
CA LEU A 27 1.01 17.61 -15.08
C LEU A 27 1.01 17.70 -13.55
N MET A 28 0.88 18.91 -12.98
CA MET A 28 0.74 19.06 -11.52
C MET A 28 -0.54 18.39 -11.02
N LEU A 29 -1.68 18.63 -11.65
CA LEU A 29 -2.95 18.00 -11.26
C LEU A 29 -2.88 16.47 -11.35
N LEU A 30 -2.26 15.94 -12.40
CA LEU A 30 -2.03 14.50 -12.55
C LEU A 30 -1.12 13.95 -11.45
N ALA A 31 0.02 14.60 -11.19
CA ALA A 31 0.97 14.17 -10.16
C ALA A 31 0.35 14.22 -8.76
N THR A 32 -0.43 15.27 -8.45
CA THR A 32 -1.17 15.39 -7.19
C THR A 32 -2.23 14.30 -7.08
N GLY A 33 -3.03 14.07 -8.13
CA GLY A 33 -4.04 13.00 -8.14
C GLY A 33 -3.42 11.62 -7.91
N MET A 34 -2.33 11.30 -8.61
CA MET A 34 -1.62 10.03 -8.43
C MET A 34 -0.99 9.91 -7.03
N GLY A 35 -0.40 10.97 -6.51
CA GLY A 35 0.17 11.00 -5.16
C GLY A 35 -0.88 10.78 -4.06
N LEU A 36 -2.09 11.31 -4.24
CA LEU A 36 -3.22 11.09 -3.31
C LEU A 36 -3.76 9.66 -3.36
N THR A 37 -3.64 8.98 -4.50
CA THR A 37 -4.04 7.58 -4.63
C THR A 37 -2.98 6.59 -4.14
N ASN A 38 -1.79 7.04 -3.77
CA ASN A 38 -0.79 6.17 -3.16
C ASN A 38 -1.25 5.77 -1.76
N PRO A 39 -1.51 4.47 -1.52
CA PRO A 39 -2.15 4.06 -0.29
C PRO A 39 -1.28 4.34 0.93
N ALA A 40 -1.93 4.75 2.01
CA ALA A 40 -1.30 5.08 3.27
C ALA A 40 -0.93 3.81 4.07
N ARG A 41 -0.13 3.98 5.13
CA ARG A 41 0.41 2.86 5.93
C ARG A 41 -0.69 2.12 6.68
N ASP A 42 -1.67 2.82 7.23
CA ASP A 42 -2.85 2.26 7.89
C ASP A 42 -3.65 1.35 6.95
N GLN A 43 -3.87 1.79 5.70
CA GLN A 43 -4.53 0.97 4.68
C GLN A 43 -3.76 -0.31 4.38
N TYR A 44 -2.42 -0.22 4.36
CA TYR A 44 -1.57 -1.40 4.20
C TYR A 44 -1.71 -2.36 5.39
N LEU A 45 -1.70 -1.87 6.62
CA LEU A 45 -1.82 -2.71 7.82
C LEU A 45 -3.16 -3.45 7.83
N THR A 46 -4.26 -2.79 7.48
CA THR A 46 -5.58 -3.42 7.36
C THR A 46 -5.64 -4.49 6.27
N TYR A 47 -4.96 -4.28 5.14
CA TYR A 47 -4.84 -5.26 4.06
C TYR A 47 -3.98 -6.46 4.49
N ALA A 48 -2.81 -6.19 5.04
CA ALA A 48 -1.82 -7.19 5.41
C ALA A 48 -2.30 -8.06 6.58
N SER A 49 -2.98 -7.48 7.56
CA SER A 49 -3.56 -8.22 8.69
C SER A 49 -4.63 -9.18 8.23
N GLY A 50 -5.54 -8.74 7.36
CA GLY A 50 -6.58 -9.60 6.78
C GLY A 50 -6.02 -10.70 5.87
N THR A 51 -4.94 -10.41 5.16
CA THR A 51 -4.27 -11.42 4.32
C THR A 51 -3.61 -12.47 5.20
N LEU A 52 -2.92 -12.06 6.26
CA LEU A 52 -2.28 -12.98 7.20
C LEU A 52 -3.29 -13.80 8.00
N GLU A 53 -4.38 -13.18 8.45
CA GLU A 53 -5.50 -13.85 9.11
C GLU A 53 -6.06 -14.99 8.25
N LYS A 54 -6.37 -14.71 6.97
CA LYS A 54 -6.87 -15.73 6.03
C LYS A 54 -5.87 -16.86 5.80
N GLU A 55 -4.59 -16.54 5.70
CA GLU A 55 -3.54 -17.55 5.53
C GLU A 55 -3.38 -18.44 6.78
N LEU A 56 -3.50 -17.84 7.96
CA LEU A 56 -3.52 -18.58 9.22
C LEU A 56 -4.77 -19.45 9.30
N GLU A 57 -5.96 -18.91 9.01
CA GLU A 57 -7.20 -19.68 9.00
C GLU A 57 -7.10 -20.91 8.09
N SER A 58 -6.62 -20.74 6.85
CA SER A 58 -6.48 -21.84 5.89
C SER A 58 -5.47 -22.91 6.33
N THR A 59 -4.47 -22.52 7.13
CA THR A 59 -3.39 -23.40 7.57
C THR A 59 -3.69 -24.08 8.91
N VAL A 60 -4.20 -23.34 9.89
CA VAL A 60 -4.36 -23.80 11.28
C VAL A 60 -5.80 -24.18 11.63
N CYS A 61 -6.81 -23.53 11.05
CA CYS A 61 -8.22 -23.77 11.36
C CYS A 61 -8.86 -24.73 10.33
N LYS A 62 -8.30 -25.94 10.20
CA LYS A 62 -8.76 -26.97 9.25
C LYS A 62 -9.03 -28.30 9.94
N ASP A 63 -9.92 -29.11 9.37
CA ASP A 63 -10.35 -30.41 9.93
C ASP A 63 -9.17 -31.33 10.26
N SER A 64 -8.16 -31.37 9.39
CA SER A 64 -6.95 -32.20 9.58
C SER A 64 -6.13 -31.85 10.82
N ARG A 65 -6.38 -30.69 11.45
CA ARG A 65 -5.74 -30.26 12.70
C ARG A 65 -6.58 -30.59 13.94
N VAL A 66 -7.83 -31.03 13.76
CA VAL A 66 -8.71 -31.42 14.87
C VAL A 66 -8.41 -32.86 15.29
N PRO A 67 -8.16 -33.13 16.59
CA PRO A 67 -7.95 -34.49 17.07
C PRO A 67 -9.14 -35.39 16.77
N LYS A 68 -8.90 -36.63 16.33
CA LYS A 68 -9.98 -37.60 16.01
C LYS A 68 -10.95 -37.84 17.17
N ALA A 69 -10.48 -37.74 18.42
CA ALA A 69 -11.30 -37.87 19.62
C ALA A 69 -12.38 -36.78 19.75
N LEU A 70 -12.21 -35.65 19.05
CA LEU A 70 -13.10 -34.49 19.08
C LEU A 70 -13.88 -34.31 17.77
N SER A 71 -13.94 -35.35 16.94
CA SER A 71 -14.60 -35.31 15.62
C SER A 71 -16.06 -34.85 15.68
N GLY A 72 -16.78 -35.18 16.76
CA GLY A 72 -18.17 -34.76 16.98
C GLY A 72 -18.37 -33.26 17.24
N VAL A 73 -17.29 -32.49 17.47
CA VAL A 73 -17.33 -31.03 17.70
C VAL A 73 -16.41 -30.25 16.77
N THR A 74 -15.99 -30.86 15.66
CA THR A 74 -15.04 -30.29 14.68
C THR A 74 -15.44 -28.89 14.21
N ASP A 75 -16.69 -28.72 13.77
CA ASP A 75 -17.17 -27.43 13.26
C ASP A 75 -17.14 -26.33 14.33
N THR A 76 -17.41 -26.69 15.59
CA THR A 76 -17.38 -25.74 16.72
C THR A 76 -15.94 -25.32 17.02
N LEU A 77 -14.99 -26.25 16.97
CA LEU A 77 -13.57 -25.96 17.17
C LEU A 77 -13.01 -25.08 16.06
N ILE A 78 -13.38 -25.36 14.80
CA ILE A 78 -12.97 -24.54 13.66
C ILE A 78 -13.59 -23.15 13.72
N GLY A 79 -14.87 -23.05 14.04
CA GLY A 79 -15.54 -21.76 14.26
C GLY A 79 -14.88 -20.95 15.38
N SER A 80 -14.53 -21.61 16.49
CA SER A 80 -13.81 -20.97 17.60
C SER A 80 -12.41 -20.51 17.20
N CYS A 81 -11.69 -21.33 16.42
CA CYS A 81 -10.36 -21.00 15.90
C CYS A 81 -10.40 -19.72 15.03
N LYS A 82 -11.34 -19.66 14.08
CA LYS A 82 -11.55 -18.47 13.23
C LYS A 82 -11.90 -17.24 14.05
N ASN A 83 -12.82 -17.39 15.02
CA ASN A 83 -13.21 -16.28 15.89
C ASN A 83 -12.06 -15.75 16.74
N VAL A 84 -11.16 -16.62 17.21
CA VAL A 84 -9.95 -16.19 17.92
C VAL A 84 -9.03 -15.40 16.99
N LEU A 85 -8.77 -15.90 15.78
CA LEU A 85 -7.92 -15.20 14.81
C LEU A 85 -8.49 -13.82 14.44
N SER A 86 -9.79 -13.74 14.17
CA SER A 86 -10.46 -12.47 13.86
C SER A 86 -10.49 -11.51 15.04
N SER A 87 -10.65 -12.01 16.28
CA SER A 87 -10.58 -11.17 17.49
C SER A 87 -9.18 -10.61 17.75
N GLN A 88 -8.15 -11.26 17.22
CA GLN A 88 -6.74 -10.87 17.40
C GLN A 88 -6.21 -10.00 16.26
N ARG A 89 -7.08 -9.52 15.38
CA ARG A 89 -6.69 -8.73 14.21
C ARG A 89 -5.86 -7.50 14.59
N ASP A 90 -6.25 -6.79 15.65
CA ASP A 90 -5.50 -5.63 16.16
C ASP A 90 -4.09 -6.00 16.62
N THR A 91 -3.92 -7.18 17.22
CA THR A 91 -2.61 -7.69 17.61
C THR A 91 -1.77 -8.03 16.39
N ILE A 92 -2.37 -8.60 15.35
CA ILE A 92 -1.72 -8.86 14.07
C ILE A 92 -1.31 -7.55 13.40
N GLU A 93 -2.18 -6.53 13.39
CA GLU A 93 -1.87 -5.21 12.84
C GLU A 93 -0.70 -4.55 13.56
N ARG A 94 -0.66 -4.59 14.89
CA ARG A 94 0.48 -4.09 15.67
C ARG A 94 1.77 -4.83 15.34
N LEU A 95 1.73 -6.17 15.25
CA LEU A 95 2.89 -6.95 14.88
C LEU A 95 3.42 -6.53 13.50
N LEU A 96 2.53 -6.43 12.51
CA LEU A 96 2.86 -5.99 11.16
C LEU A 96 3.42 -4.57 11.17
N ASP A 97 2.86 -3.65 11.96
CA ASP A 97 3.37 -2.30 12.05
C ASP A 97 4.82 -2.26 12.56
N HIS A 98 5.15 -3.08 13.56
CA HIS A 98 6.50 -3.17 14.06
C HIS A 98 7.48 -3.88 13.11
N THR A 99 7.01 -4.81 12.28
CA THR A 99 7.86 -5.59 11.36
C THR A 99 7.83 -5.10 9.92
N THR A 100 7.10 -4.03 9.62
CA THR A 100 6.97 -3.45 8.28
C THR A 100 7.77 -2.17 8.13
N GLN A 101 8.63 -2.14 7.12
CA GLN A 101 9.27 -0.93 6.61
C GLN A 101 8.55 -0.44 5.35
N ARG A 102 8.25 0.86 5.28
CA ARG A 102 7.63 1.51 4.11
C ARG A 102 8.63 2.39 3.38
N GLN A 103 8.72 2.22 2.07
CA GLN A 103 9.45 3.08 1.15
C GLN A 103 8.44 3.77 0.22
N ASN A 104 8.33 5.10 0.31
CA ASN A 104 7.35 5.87 -0.45
C ASN A 104 8.02 6.60 -1.62
N PHE A 105 7.52 6.38 -2.84
CA PHE A 105 8.02 6.97 -4.10
C PHE A 105 7.05 8.01 -4.69
N GLY A 106 6.09 8.51 -3.90
CA GLY A 106 5.09 9.49 -4.33
C GLY A 106 3.85 8.81 -4.92
N VAL A 107 3.99 8.14 -6.07
CA VAL A 107 2.87 7.47 -6.77
C VAL A 107 2.66 6.01 -6.35
N ALA A 108 3.67 5.41 -5.73
CA ALA A 108 3.66 4.05 -5.23
C ALA A 108 4.46 3.96 -3.94
N SER A 109 4.22 2.90 -3.18
CA SER A 109 4.96 2.54 -1.98
C SER A 109 5.36 1.07 -2.03
N ILE A 110 6.53 0.74 -1.51
CA ILE A 110 6.94 -0.64 -1.26
C ILE A 110 6.92 -0.87 0.25
N TYR A 111 6.27 -1.94 0.67
CA TYR A 111 6.18 -2.39 2.04
C TYR A 111 6.98 -3.68 2.16
N THR A 112 7.99 -3.69 3.02
CA THR A 112 8.78 -4.89 3.31
C THR A 112 8.48 -5.34 4.72
N THR A 113 7.97 -6.55 4.85
CA THR A 113 7.46 -7.10 6.11
C THR A 113 8.20 -8.38 6.46
N GLU A 114 8.78 -8.40 7.65
CA GLU A 114 9.52 -9.57 8.13
C GLU A 114 8.65 -10.41 9.06
N LEU A 115 8.41 -11.67 8.68
CA LEU A 115 7.60 -12.60 9.47
C LEU A 115 8.23 -13.99 9.44
N GLY A 116 8.50 -14.56 10.61
CA GLY A 116 8.98 -15.94 10.74
C GLY A 116 10.25 -16.25 9.94
N GLY A 117 11.18 -15.28 9.84
CA GLY A 117 12.42 -15.42 9.08
C GLY A 117 12.28 -15.26 7.56
N LYS A 118 11.08 -14.98 7.05
CA LYS A 118 10.82 -14.68 5.63
C LYS A 118 10.58 -13.19 5.44
N SER A 119 10.95 -12.69 4.25
CA SER A 119 10.69 -11.30 3.84
C SER A 119 9.58 -11.29 2.79
N TYR A 120 8.51 -10.55 3.09
CA TYR A 120 7.39 -10.34 2.20
C TYR A 120 7.46 -8.92 1.66
N GLN A 121 7.36 -8.77 0.34
CA GLN A 121 7.29 -7.46 -0.31
C GLN A 121 5.90 -7.24 -0.85
N THR A 122 5.30 -6.11 -0.51
CA THR A 122 4.01 -5.68 -1.02
C THR A 122 4.18 -4.35 -1.74
N VAL A 123 3.71 -4.27 -2.97
CA VAL A 123 3.63 -3.02 -3.73
C VAL A 123 2.25 -2.42 -3.53
N GLY A 124 2.21 -1.19 -3.03
CA GLY A 124 1.00 -0.38 -2.91
C GLY A 124 1.01 0.73 -3.95
N ALA A 125 0.01 0.79 -4.82
CA ALA A 125 -0.14 1.85 -5.82
C ALA A 125 -1.61 2.03 -6.18
N PHE A 126 -2.04 3.28 -6.42
CA PHE A 126 -3.40 3.59 -6.86
C PHE A 126 -4.51 2.95 -6.00
N GLY A 127 -4.35 2.94 -4.67
CA GLY A 127 -5.30 2.34 -3.72
C GLY A 127 -5.30 0.81 -3.67
N ASN A 128 -4.41 0.14 -4.40
CA ASN A 128 -4.33 -1.32 -4.49
C ASN A 128 -3.03 -1.84 -3.88
N PHE A 129 -3.06 -3.10 -3.45
CA PHE A 129 -1.92 -3.81 -2.88
C PHE A 129 -1.71 -5.15 -3.57
N VAL A 130 -0.45 -5.47 -3.89
CA VAL A 130 -0.05 -6.78 -4.41
C VAL A 130 1.14 -7.27 -3.62
N THR A 131 0.98 -8.42 -2.95
CA THR A 131 2.03 -9.07 -2.17
C THR A 131 2.73 -10.12 -3.04
N LEU A 132 4.05 -10.03 -3.10
CA LEU A 132 4.90 -10.94 -3.85
C LEU A 132 5.21 -12.20 -3.01
N PRO A 133 5.52 -13.33 -3.66
CA PRO A 133 5.99 -14.52 -2.96
C PRO A 133 7.19 -14.20 -2.06
N PRO A 134 7.26 -14.76 -0.85
CA PRO A 134 8.33 -14.45 0.08
C PRO A 134 9.68 -14.90 -0.46
N ALA A 135 10.66 -14.00 -0.45
CA ALA A 135 12.04 -14.36 -0.67
C ALA A 135 12.65 -14.90 0.64
N ALA A 136 13.49 -15.93 0.54
CA ALA A 136 14.31 -16.36 1.67
C ALA A 136 15.30 -15.22 2.01
N LYS A 137 15.45 -14.92 3.31
CA LYS A 137 16.38 -13.88 3.78
C LYS A 137 17.82 -14.08 3.29
N ASP A 138 18.19 -15.31 2.92
CA ASP A 138 19.54 -15.71 2.52
C ASP A 138 19.81 -15.61 1.00
N ALA A 139 18.84 -15.21 0.18
CA ALA A 139 19.01 -15.10 -1.28
C ALA A 139 19.70 -13.79 -1.73
N GLN A 140 20.14 -12.96 -0.80
CA GLN A 140 20.68 -11.61 -1.04
C GLN A 140 22.03 -11.38 -0.34
N LYS A 141 22.87 -12.42 -0.21
CA LYS A 141 24.24 -12.30 0.29
C LYS A 141 25.28 -12.76 -0.73
#